data_AF-A0A5B7H377-F1
#
_entry.id   AF-A0A5B7H377-F1
#
_cell.length_a   1.000
_cell.length_b   1.000
_cell.length_c   1.000
_cell.angle_alpha   90.00
_cell.angle_beta   90.00
_cell.angle_gamma   90.00
#
_symmetry.space_group_name_H-M   'P 1'
#
loop_
_entity.id
_entity.type
_entity.pdbx_description
1 polymer ?
#
loop_
_entity_poly.entity_id
_entity_poly.type
_entity_poly.pdbx_seq_one_letter_code
_entity_poly.pdbx_strand_id
1 'polypeptide(L)' 'MNTELEVATIVSNMNPGINATTDSEEVMLLQQALLWMLYDAGHLTKYPMAIGIDQPMYKRM' A
#
# COMPACT_ATOMS: atom_id res chain seq x y z
N MET A 1 -6.53 12.55 -17.86
CA MET A 1 -5.82 11.42 -17.23
C MET A 1 -5.53 11.83 -15.81
N ASN A 2 -6.06 11.11 -14.81
CA ASN A 2 -5.84 11.42 -13.40
C ASN A 2 -4.49 10.84 -12.98
N THR A 3 -3.51 11.70 -12.78
CA THR A 3 -2.14 11.33 -12.38
C THR A 3 -2.13 10.50 -11.10
N GLU A 4 -3.12 10.67 -10.23
CA GLU A 4 -3.21 10.02 -8.93
C GLU A 4 -3.61 8.55 -9.05
N LEU A 5 -4.41 8.21 -10.07
CA LEU A 5 -4.79 6.83 -10.36
C LEU A 5 -3.63 6.06 -11.01
N GLU A 6 -2.82 6.73 -11.82
CA GLU A 6 -1.57 6.17 -12.35
C GLU A 6 -0.57 5.89 -11.23
N VAL A 7 -0.41 6.82 -10.29
CA VAL A 7 0.43 6.61 -9.09
C VAL A 7 -0.10 5.45 -8.25
N ALA A 8 -1.40 5.37 -7.99
CA ALA A 8 -1.99 4.23 -7.28
C ALA A 8 -1.75 2.90 -7.99
N THR A 9 -1.79 2.88 -9.32
CA THR A 9 -1.52 1.69 -10.13
C THR A 9 -0.05 1.27 -10.01
N ILE A 10 0.89 2.21 -10.05
CA ILE A 10 2.32 1.94 -9.88
C ILE A 10 2.59 1.37 -8.48
N VAL A 11 2.05 2.00 -7.44
CA VAL A 11 2.23 1.56 -6.05
C VAL A 11 1.63 0.16 -5.84
N SER A 12 0.46 -0.12 -6.43
CA SER A 12 -0.18 -1.45 -6.34
C SER A 12 0.61 -2.55 -7.05
N ASN A 13 1.42 -2.21 -8.06
CA ASN A 13 2.24 -3.16 -8.82
C ASN A 13 3.65 -3.38 -8.22
N MET A 14 3.99 -2.73 -7.10
CA MET A 14 5.23 -3.05 -6.40
C MET A 14 5.23 -4.52 -5.96
N ASN A 15 6.33 -5.21 -6.23
CA ASN A 15 6.52 -6.61 -5.90
C ASN A 15 7.52 -6.74 -4.75
N PRO A 16 7.09 -7.21 -3.56
CA PRO A 16 8.01 -7.45 -2.45
C PRO A 16 8.82 -8.75 -2.60
N GLY A 17 8.50 -9.63 -3.55
CA GLY A 17 9.16 -10.92 -3.71
C GLY A 17 10.64 -10.82 -4.03
N ILE A 18 11.48 -11.28 -3.10
CA ILE A 18 12.94 -11.44 -3.29
C ILE A 18 13.20 -12.78 -4.01
N ASN A 19 12.48 -13.83 -3.62
CA ASN A 19 12.50 -15.14 -4.27
C ASN A 19 11.14 -15.86 -4.09
N ALA A 20 11.02 -17.12 -4.54
CA ALA A 20 9.77 -17.88 -4.51
C ALA A 20 9.15 -18.10 -3.12
N THR A 21 9.92 -17.90 -2.04
CA THR A 21 9.51 -18.16 -0.64
C THR A 21 9.82 -17.00 0.30
N THR A 22 10.32 -15.89 -0.21
CA THR A 22 10.80 -14.78 0.63
C THR A 22 10.37 -13.46 0.02
N ASP A 23 9.62 -12.71 0.82
CA ASP A 23 9.22 -11.34 0.54
C ASP A 23 10.04 -10.37 1.40
N SER A 24 10.30 -9.18 0.86
CA SER A 24 10.87 -8.06 1.61
C SER A 24 9.80 -7.39 2.45
N GLU A 25 9.92 -7.51 3.77
CA GLU A 25 9.04 -6.83 4.72
C GLU A 25 9.07 -5.30 4.53
N GLU A 26 10.24 -4.73 4.27
CA GLU A 26 10.40 -3.28 4.06
C GLU A 26 9.61 -2.79 2.84
N VAL A 27 9.63 -3.56 1.74
CA VAL A 27 8.87 -3.22 0.52
C VAL A 27 7.37 -3.37 0.75
N MET A 28 6.94 -4.40 1.49
CA MET A 28 5.52 -4.56 1.87
C MET A 28 5.02 -3.38 2.71
N LEU A 29 5.80 -2.99 3.74
CA LEU A 29 5.46 -1.88 4.62
C LEU A 29 5.42 -0.55 3.85
N LEU A 30 6.39 -0.32 2.95
CA LEU A 30 6.42 0.87 2.11
C LEU A 30 5.23 0.94 1.15
N GLN A 31 4.90 -0.17 0.49
CA GLN A 31 3.74 -0.27 -0.39
C GLN A 31 2.45 0.04 0.36
N GLN A 32 2.28 -0.54 1.53
CA GLN A 32 1.12 -0.30 2.38
C GLN A 32 1.04 1.17 2.83
N ALA A 33 2.13 1.78 3.27
CA ALA A 33 2.16 3.18 3.69
C ALA A 33 1.80 4.16 2.55
N LEU A 34 2.29 3.90 1.33
CA LEU A 34 1.97 4.71 0.15
C LEU A 34 0.51 4.60 -0.26
N LEU A 35 -0.07 3.40 -0.16
CA LEU A 35 -1.50 3.18 -0.42
C LEU A 35 -2.38 3.91 0.60
N TRP A 36 -1.97 3.93 1.88
CA TRP A 36 -2.66 4.73 2.89
C TRP A 36 -2.56 6.23 2.63
N MET A 37 -1.39 6.74 2.22
CA MET A 37 -1.23 8.15 1.87
C MET A 37 -2.14 8.57 0.70
N LEU A 38 -2.28 7.71 -0.31
CA LEU A 38 -3.19 7.93 -1.45
C LEU A 38 -4.67 7.82 -1.05
N TYR A 39 -4.99 7.03 -0.01
CA TYR A 39 -6.32 6.95 0.58
C TYR A 39 -6.68 8.22 1.33
N ASP A 40 -5.80 8.70 2.21
CA ASP A 40 -6.00 9.94 2.96
C ASP A 40 -6.13 11.16 2.04
N ALA A 41 -5.44 11.15 0.89
CA ALA A 41 -5.57 12.18 -0.15
C ALA A 41 -6.90 12.12 -0.93
N GLY A 42 -7.79 11.17 -0.64
CA GLY A 42 -9.10 11.03 -1.28
C GLY A 42 -9.08 10.35 -2.66
N HIS A 43 -7.91 9.89 -3.12
CA HIS A 43 -7.73 9.28 -4.43
C HIS A 43 -8.08 7.79 -4.47
N LEU A 44 -8.22 7.13 -3.30
CA LEU A 44 -8.54 5.71 -3.16
C LEU A 44 -9.88 5.45 -2.45
N THR A 45 -10.88 6.31 -2.65
CA THR A 45 -12.24 6.13 -2.09
C THR A 45 -12.91 4.79 -2.43
N LYS A 46 -12.39 4.02 -3.40
CA LYS A 46 -12.86 2.68 -3.79
C LYS A 46 -11.92 1.53 -3.45
N TYR A 47 -10.79 1.77 -2.79
CA TYR A 47 -9.79 0.72 -2.58
C TYR A 47 -10.00 0.05 -1.21
N PRO A 48 -10.51 -1.19 -1.14
CA PRO A 48 -10.93 -1.83 0.11
C PRO A 48 -9.77 -2.31 0.99
N MET A 49 -8.52 -1.95 0.68
CA MET A 49 -7.33 -2.44 1.39
C MET A 49 -7.23 -1.91 2.83
N ALA A 50 -8.01 -0.89 3.17
CA ALA A 50 -8.07 -0.30 4.50
C ALA A 50 -8.88 -1.13 5.53
N ILE A 51 -9.79 -2.01 5.09
CA ILE A 51 -10.80 -2.61 6.00
C ILE A 51 -10.35 -3.97 6.55
N GLY A 52 -9.37 -4.63 5.92
CA GLY A 52 -8.84 -5.92 6.37
C GLY A 52 -7.71 -5.84 7.39
N ILE A 53 -7.18 -4.64 7.64
CA ILE A 53 -6.03 -4.41 8.53
C ILE A 53 -6.45 -3.44 9.63
N ASP A 54 -7.45 -3.84 10.42
CA ASP A 54 -7.75 -3.24 11.73
C ASP A 54 -6.71 -3.69 12.77
N GLN A 55 -5.43 -3.62 12.39
CA GLN A 55 -4.31 -3.59 13.32
C GLN A 55 -3.68 -2.21 13.11
N PRO A 56 -3.83 -1.28 14.07
CA PRO A 56 -3.21 0.03 13.96
C PRO A 56 -1.69 -0.18 13.90
N MET A 57 -1.09 0.11 12.74
CA MET A 57 0.37 0.11 12.50
C MET A 57 1.14 0.98 13.50
N TYR A 58 0.46 1.81 14.29
CA TYR A 58 1.07 2.66 15.32
C TYR A 58 1.32 1.96 16.67
N LYS A 59 0.97 0.69 16.87
CA LYS A 59 1.15 0.00 18.17
C LYS A 59 2.49 -0.72 18.38
N ARG A 60 3.51 -0.47 17.53
CA ARG A 60 4.85 -1.09 17.68
C ARG A 60 6.01 -0.12 17.39
N MET A 61 5.93 1.09 17.96
CA MET A 61 7.15 1.83 18.36
C MET A 61 7.47 1.48 19.81
#